data_AF-A0A380FIZ4-F1
#
_entry.id   AF-A0A380FIZ4-F1
#
_cell.length_a   1.000
_cell.length_b   1.000
_cell.length_c   1.000
_cell.angle_alpha   90.00
_cell.angle_beta   90.00
_cell.angle_gamma   90.00
#
_symmetry.space_group_name_H-M   'P 1'
#
loop_
_entity.id
_entity.type
_entity.pdbx_description
1 polymer ?
#
loop_
_entity_poly.entity_id
_entity_poly.type
_entity_poly.pdbx_seq_one_letter_code
_entity_poly.pdbx_strand_id
1 'polypeptide(L)'
;MTTGIPNYSQQEKHLNKNYYHMYKMNLGTFNQAMMELGALICTPKAPLCLFCPVQTQCEAFEKGTVLELPVKTTKVKKRHIKQHVYIVKNENNEYLIEQRTQKLLNQMWEFPMYEA
;
A
#
# COMPACT_ATOMS: atom_id res chain seq x y z
N MET A 1 33.28 10.62 -8.26
CA MET A 1 32.60 9.57 -9.05
C MET A 1 31.14 9.92 -9.13
N THR A 2 30.72 10.26 -10.34
CA THR A 2 29.40 10.74 -10.73
C THR A 2 28.36 9.63 -10.64
N THR A 3 27.39 9.72 -9.74
CA THR A 3 26.11 9.03 -9.94
C THR A 3 25.17 10.03 -10.58
N GLY A 4 24.94 9.81 -11.88
CA GLY A 4 24.12 10.67 -12.72
C GLY A 4 22.69 10.69 -12.21
N ILE A 5 22.26 11.86 -11.79
CA ILE A 5 20.84 12.18 -11.70
C ILE A 5 20.38 12.36 -13.16
N PRO A 6 19.41 11.57 -13.66
CA PRO A 6 18.98 11.69 -15.04
C PRO A 6 18.43 13.10 -15.31
N ASN A 7 18.81 13.61 -16.47
CA ASN A 7 18.58 14.97 -16.95
C ASN A 7 17.06 15.25 -17.07
N TYR A 8 16.49 15.92 -16.06
CA TYR A 8 15.07 16.25 -15.91
C TYR A 8 14.64 17.46 -16.77
N SER A 9 15.25 17.67 -17.93
CA SER A 9 14.99 18.83 -18.79
C SER A 9 13.83 18.62 -19.79
N GLN A 10 13.10 17.50 -19.74
CA GLN A 10 12.07 17.17 -20.74
C GLN A 10 10.65 16.91 -20.21
N GLN A 11 10.42 16.93 -18.89
CA GLN A 11 9.09 16.69 -18.30
C GLN A 11 8.35 17.98 -17.89
N GLU A 12 8.75 19.15 -18.40
CA GLU A 12 8.22 20.45 -17.98
C GLU A 12 6.93 20.89 -18.71
N LYS A 13 6.53 20.22 -19.81
CA LYS A 13 5.50 20.76 -20.71
C LYS A 13 4.03 20.63 -20.29
N HIS A 14 3.72 19.97 -19.17
CA HIS A 14 2.32 19.73 -18.76
C HIS A 14 2.03 19.97 -17.27
N LEU A 15 2.93 20.63 -16.53
CA LEU A 15 2.67 20.96 -15.13
C LEU A 15 1.92 22.29 -15.02
N ASN A 16 0.66 22.23 -14.58
CA ASN A 16 -0.16 23.41 -14.29
C ASN A 16 0.58 24.34 -13.30
N LYS A 17 0.46 25.66 -13.52
CA LYS A 17 1.14 26.73 -12.76
C LYS A 17 0.99 26.62 -11.23
N ASN A 18 -0.09 25.98 -10.73
CA ASN A 18 -0.32 25.72 -9.31
C ASN A 18 0.66 24.70 -8.70
N TYR A 19 1.20 23.76 -9.48
CA TYR A 19 2.16 22.75 -9.00
C TYR A 19 3.61 23.26 -8.94
N TYR A 20 3.91 24.38 -9.60
CA TYR A 20 5.25 24.97 -9.61
C TYR A 20 5.71 25.46 -8.24
N HIS A 21 4.79 25.91 -7.37
CA HIS A 21 5.13 26.31 -6.01
C HIS A 21 5.43 25.11 -5.10
N MET A 22 4.82 23.96 -5.36
CA MET A 22 5.06 22.71 -4.62
C MET A 22 6.40 22.06 -5.03
N TYR A 23 6.84 22.26 -6.27
CA TYR A 23 8.13 21.77 -6.80
C TYR A 23 9.36 22.32 -6.05
N LYS A 24 9.21 23.44 -5.33
CA LYS A 24 10.27 24.01 -4.48
C LYS A 24 10.42 23.29 -3.13
N MET A 25 9.45 22.45 -2.75
CA MET A 25 9.55 21.53 -1.63
C MET A 25 10.09 20.18 -2.11
N ASN A 26 10.92 19.56 -1.28
CA ASN A 26 11.42 18.22 -1.50
C ASN A 26 10.22 17.25 -1.64
N LEU A 27 10.02 16.69 -2.84
CA LEU A 27 8.89 15.80 -3.16
C LEU A 27 8.82 14.60 -2.19
N GLY A 28 9.98 14.14 -1.69
CA GLY A 28 10.04 13.08 -0.67
C GLY A 28 9.35 13.50 0.63
N THR A 29 9.60 14.72 1.10
CA THR A 29 8.95 15.27 2.30
C THR A 29 7.44 15.41 2.10
N PHE A 30 6.98 15.88 0.94
CA PHE A 30 5.54 16.00 0.66
C PHE A 30 4.85 14.64 0.65
N ASN A 31 5.42 13.65 -0.05
CA ASN A 31 4.87 12.30 -0.09
C ASN A 31 4.84 11.66 1.31
N GLN A 32 5.90 11.85 2.09
CA GLN A 32 5.96 11.35 3.46
C GLN A 32 4.91 12.01 4.34
N ALA A 33 4.76 13.33 4.26
CA ALA A 33 3.74 14.06 5.02
C ALA A 33 2.33 13.59 4.66
N MET A 34 2.04 13.35 3.39
CA MET A 34 0.74 12.83 2.94
C MET A 34 0.46 11.42 3.46
N MET A 35 1.46 10.53 3.47
CA MET A 35 1.33 9.19 4.06
C MET A 35 1.08 9.27 5.58
N GLU A 36 1.87 10.09 6.29
CA GLU A 36 1.75 10.26 7.74
C GLU A 36 0.39 10.86 8.14
N LEU A 37 -0.10 11.83 7.36
CA LEU A 37 -1.43 12.42 7.55
C LEU A 37 -2.53 11.34 7.49
N GLY A 38 -2.47 10.43 6.52
CA GLY A 38 -3.42 9.32 6.39
C GLY A 38 -3.28 8.25 7.49
N ALA A 39 -2.07 8.06 8.01
CA ALA A 39 -1.79 7.08 9.06
C ALA A 39 -2.23 7.56 10.45
N LEU A 40 -1.96 8.83 10.80
CA LEU A 40 -2.14 9.34 12.16
C LEU A 40 -3.42 10.18 12.35
N ILE A 41 -3.82 10.95 11.33
CA ILE A 41 -4.88 11.96 11.48
C ILE A 41 -6.13 11.57 10.69
N CYS A 42 -6.03 11.42 9.38
CA CYS A 42 -7.15 11.12 8.49
C CYS A 42 -7.43 9.60 8.43
N THR A 43 -7.70 9.00 9.59
CA THR A 43 -7.85 7.54 9.70
C THR A 43 -9.23 7.06 9.24
N PRO A 44 -9.38 5.81 8.77
CA PRO A 44 -10.65 5.31 8.21
C PRO A 44 -11.82 5.17 9.18
N LYS A 45 -11.61 5.23 10.49
CA LYS A 45 -12.66 4.98 11.51
C LYS A 45 -12.90 6.17 12.43
N ALA A 46 -11.83 6.82 12.88
CA ALA A 46 -11.88 7.90 13.86
C ALA A 46 -10.88 8.99 13.44
N PRO A 47 -11.19 9.76 12.39
CA PRO A 47 -10.29 10.80 11.91
C PRO A 47 -10.21 11.94 12.94
N LEU A 48 -9.00 12.40 13.22
CA LEU A 48 -8.71 13.49 14.15
C LEU A 48 -8.84 14.85 13.45
N CYS A 49 -9.99 15.11 12.84
CA CYS A 49 -10.19 16.29 12.00
C CYS A 49 -9.89 17.60 12.73
N LEU A 50 -10.18 17.71 14.03
CA LEU A 50 -9.88 18.89 14.85
C LEU A 50 -8.38 19.23 14.93
N PHE A 51 -7.52 18.23 14.76
CA PHE A 51 -6.06 18.36 14.76
C PHE A 51 -5.46 18.30 13.35
N CYS A 52 -6.29 18.25 12.31
CA CYS A 52 -5.83 18.11 10.94
C CYS A 52 -5.25 19.44 10.41
N PRO A 53 -3.97 19.48 9.99
CA PRO A 53 -3.32 20.71 9.54
C PRO A 53 -3.93 21.28 8.25
N VAL A 54 -4.68 20.46 7.51
CA VAL A 54 -5.33 20.83 6.24
C VAL A 54 -6.86 20.84 6.36
N GLN A 55 -7.41 20.88 7.58
CA GLN A 55 -8.86 20.87 7.83
C GLN A 55 -9.59 21.95 7.02
N THR A 56 -9.04 23.16 6.95
CA THR A 56 -9.65 24.32 6.25
C THR A 56 -9.76 24.13 4.74
N GLN A 57 -9.03 23.18 4.17
CA GLN A 57 -9.04 22.84 2.74
C GLN A 57 -9.76 21.50 2.49
N CYS A 58 -10.34 20.87 3.52
CA CYS A 58 -10.95 19.57 3.44
C CYS A 58 -12.45 19.67 3.13
N GLU A 59 -12.82 19.45 1.88
CA GLU A 59 -14.22 19.44 1.43
C GLU A 59 -15.07 18.39 2.17
N ALA A 60 -14.50 17.24 2.52
CA ALA A 60 -15.20 16.20 3.27
C ALA A 60 -15.52 16.64 4.71
N PHE A 61 -14.66 17.48 5.31
CA PHE A 61 -14.91 18.04 6.64
C PHE A 61 -15.98 19.13 6.56
N GLU A 62 -15.90 20.03 5.58
CA GLU A 62 -16.91 21.07 5.33
C GLU A 62 -18.31 20.48 5.12
N LYS A 63 -18.39 19.37 4.37
CA LYS A 63 -19.66 18.68 4.07
C LYS A 63 -20.08 17.66 5.13
N GLY A 64 -19.25 17.40 6.14
CA GLY A 64 -19.53 16.40 7.17
C GLY A 64 -19.50 14.94 6.69
N THR A 65 -18.92 14.63 5.52
CA THR A 65 -18.93 13.31 4.88
C THR A 65 -17.64 12.50 5.10
N VAL A 66 -16.77 12.90 6.04
CA VAL A 66 -15.45 12.27 6.26
C VAL A 66 -15.55 10.75 6.50
N LEU A 67 -16.56 10.30 7.25
CA LEU A 67 -16.75 8.88 7.58
C LEU A 67 -17.39 8.05 6.45
N GLU A 68 -17.94 8.70 5.43
CA GLU A 68 -18.55 8.06 4.26
C GLU A 68 -17.51 7.79 3.16
N LEU A 69 -16.35 8.41 3.28
CA LEU A 69 -15.23 8.29 2.36
C LEU A 69 -14.12 7.38 2.93
N PRO A 70 -13.35 6.71 2.06
CA PRO A 70 -13.59 6.54 0.62
C PRO A 70 -14.76 5.57 0.37
N VAL A 71 -15.50 5.81 -0.71
CA VAL A 71 -16.54 4.88 -1.16
C VAL A 71 -15.86 3.56 -1.55
N LYS A 72 -16.07 2.52 -0.74
CA LYS A 72 -15.47 1.21 -0.98
C LYS A 72 -16.15 0.54 -2.16
N THR A 73 -15.37 0.07 -3.12
CA THR A 73 -15.87 -0.82 -4.16
C THR A 73 -16.28 -2.17 -3.55
N THR A 74 -17.26 -2.83 -4.17
CA THR A 74 -17.73 -4.13 -3.72
C THR A 74 -16.58 -5.13 -3.71
N LYS A 75 -16.38 -5.80 -2.57
CA LYS A 75 -15.32 -6.82 -2.44
C LYS A 75 -15.61 -7.97 -3.40
N VAL A 76 -14.59 -8.38 -4.15
CA VAL A 76 -14.64 -9.60 -4.96
C VAL A 76 -14.86 -10.79 -4.03
N LYS A 77 -15.77 -11.70 -4.39
CA LYS A 77 -16.01 -12.93 -3.63
C LYS A 77 -14.72 -13.75 -3.59
N LYS A 78 -14.26 -14.08 -2.38
CA LYS A 78 -13.08 -14.93 -2.19
C LYS A 78 -13.42 -16.36 -2.62
N ARG A 79 -12.53 -17.00 -3.39
CA ARG A 79 -12.61 -18.44 -3.67
C ARG A 79 -12.13 -19.21 -2.45
N HIS A 80 -12.91 -20.18 -2.01
CA HIS A 80 -12.47 -21.16 -1.02
C HIS A 80 -11.83 -22.34 -1.76
N ILE A 81 -10.60 -22.67 -1.41
CA ILE A 81 -9.86 -23.81 -1.95
C ILE A 81 -9.57 -24.73 -0.77
N LYS A 82 -9.96 -26.01 -0.88
CA LYS A 82 -9.61 -27.03 0.11
C LYS A 82 -8.27 -27.64 -0.28
N GLN A 83 -7.34 -27.65 0.65
CA GLN A 83 -6.01 -28.20 0.45
C GLN A 83 -5.69 -29.16 1.60
N HIS A 84 -5.13 -30.32 1.26
CA HIS A 84 -4.54 -31.24 2.20
C HIS A 84 -3.07 -30.89 2.38
N VAL A 85 -2.65 -30.70 3.63
CA VAL A 85 -1.26 -30.40 3.99
C VAL A 85 -0.65 -31.63 4.64
N TYR A 86 0.50 -32.06 4.14
CA TYR A 86 1.21 -33.22 4.67
C TYR A 86 2.40 -32.77 5.50
N ILE A 87 2.43 -33.19 6.76
CA ILE A 87 3.56 -32.98 7.65
C ILE A 87 4.34 -34.29 7.73
N VAL A 88 5.48 -34.33 7.05
CA VAL A 88 6.35 -35.51 7.00
C VAL A 88 7.60 -35.23 7.81
N LYS A 89 7.92 -36.14 8.74
CA LYS A 89 9.07 -36.06 9.63
C LYS A 89 9.93 -37.31 9.43
N ASN A 90 11.25 -37.15 9.35
CA ASN A 90 12.18 -38.28 9.28
C ASN A 90 12.65 -38.74 10.67
N GLU A 91 13.41 -39.84 10.72
CA GLU A 91 13.97 -40.39 11.96
C GLU A 91 14.94 -39.43 12.68
N ASN A 92 15.56 -38.52 11.93
CA ASN A 92 16.47 -37.48 12.45
C ASN A 92 15.75 -36.24 13.00
N ASN A 93 14.41 -36.27 13.08
CA ASN A 93 13.55 -35.16 13.46
C ASN A 93 13.52 -33.95 12.51
N GLU A 94 13.88 -34.13 11.25
CA GLU A 94 13.80 -33.11 10.21
C GLU A 94 12.44 -33.18 9.49
N TYR A 95 12.00 -32.05 8.93
CA TYR A 95 10.71 -31.94 8.24
C TYR A 95 10.89 -31.78 6.73
N LEU A 96 10.01 -32.41 5.96
CA LEU A 96 9.93 -32.21 4.52
C LEU A 96 9.26 -30.87 4.20
N ILE A 97 9.98 -30.04 3.43
CA ILE A 97 9.46 -28.81 2.85
C ILE A 97 9.84 -28.75 1.38
N GLU A 98 9.02 -28.10 0.55
CA GLU A 98 9.27 -27.87 -0.87
C GLU A 98 9.17 -26.38 -1.20
N GLN A 99 9.84 -25.98 -2.29
CA GLN A 99 9.79 -24.61 -2.78
C GLN A 99 8.67 -24.47 -3.82
N ARG A 100 7.76 -23.52 -3.59
CA ARG A 100 6.59 -23.29 -4.45
C ARG A 100 7.00 -22.84 -5.85
N THR A 101 6.43 -23.49 -6.86
CA THR A 101 6.56 -23.13 -8.29
C THR A 101 5.32 -22.44 -8.86
N GLN A 102 4.26 -22.34 -8.06
CA GLN A 102 2.98 -21.73 -8.46
C GLN A 102 3.03 -20.19 -8.45
N LYS A 103 2.07 -19.56 -9.16
CA LYS A 103 1.96 -18.09 -9.24
C LYS A 103 1.76 -17.41 -7.89
N LEU A 104 1.00 -18.02 -6.98
CA LEU A 104 0.75 -17.49 -5.64
C LEU A 104 1.85 -17.97 -4.67
N LEU A 105 2.46 -17.02 -3.94
CA LEU A 105 3.57 -17.27 -3.01
C LEU A 105 4.74 -18.01 -3.68
N ASN A 106 5.05 -17.62 -4.92
CA ASN A 106 6.15 -18.20 -5.70
C ASN A 106 7.47 -18.10 -4.92
N GLN A 107 8.29 -19.16 -4.99
CA GLN A 107 9.59 -19.28 -4.33
C GLN A 107 9.58 -19.30 -2.79
N MET A 108 8.40 -19.29 -2.16
CA MET A 108 8.30 -19.51 -0.72
C MET A 108 8.37 -21.00 -0.39
N TRP A 109 8.87 -21.33 0.80
CA TRP A 109 8.91 -22.68 1.32
C TRP A 109 7.56 -23.06 1.93
N GLU A 110 7.11 -24.27 1.64
CA GLU A 110 5.88 -24.82 2.22
C GLU A 110 5.98 -26.30 2.53
N PHE A 111 5.05 -26.80 3.35
CA PHE A 111 4.81 -28.22 3.45
C PHE A 111 4.10 -28.71 2.18
N PRO A 112 4.35 -29.95 1.71
CA PRO A 112 3.65 -30.47 0.54
C PRO A 112 2.14 -30.34 0.67
N MET A 113 1.51 -29.66 -0.30
CA MET A 113 0.06 -29.44 -0.34
C MET A 113 -0.54 -29.97 -1.63
N TYR A 114 -1.71 -30.62 -1.52
CA TYR A 114 -2.50 -31.05 -2.69
C TYR A 114 -3.93 -30.52 -2.60
N GLU A 115 -4.48 -30.04 -3.71
CA GLU A 115 -5.88 -29.61 -3.78
C GLU A 115 -6.80 -30.85 -3.73
N ALA A 116 -7.83 -30.79 -2.89
CA ALA A 116 -8.80 -31.87 -2.69
C ALA A 116 -9.83 -31.97 -3.82
#